data_AF-A0A504YJ44-F1
#
_entry.id   AF-A0A504YJ44-F1
#
_cell.length_a   1.000
_cell.length_b   1.000
_cell.length_c   1.000
_cell.angle_alpha   90.00
_cell.angle_beta   90.00
_cell.angle_gamma   90.00
#
_symmetry.space_group_name_H-M   'P 1'
#
loop_
_entity.id
_entity.type
_entity.pdbx_description
1 polymer ?
#
loop_
_entity_poly.entity_id
_entity_poly.type
_entity_poly.pdbx_seq_one_letter_code
_entity_poly.pdbx_strand_id
1 'polypeptide(L)'
;MQRLQNMYYIPLYLRDLFQWRLQTHPLLQRKVYGVCQVLRKYNDNWLFGPILELREAVLITIEITFTMRRCAEHPDPAALGHCHEALQISVFQADDIVADRFNYSSRYELVPLFTKTLGMKSVRK
;
A
#
# COMPACT_ATOMS: atom_id res chain seq x y z
N MET A 1 15.27 38.34 9.22
CA MET A 1 15.38 36.93 8.81
C MET A 1 15.03 36.05 10.00
N GLN A 2 13.88 35.36 9.96
CA GLN A 2 13.63 34.15 10.74
C GLN A 2 12.45 33.43 10.07
N ARG A 3 12.77 32.38 9.32
CA ARG A 3 11.79 31.47 8.69
C ARG A 3 11.18 30.61 9.79
N LEU A 4 9.90 30.82 10.09
CA LEU A 4 9.10 29.89 10.88
C LEU A 4 8.91 28.61 10.06
N GLN A 5 9.56 27.54 10.49
CA GLN A 5 9.34 26.18 10.00
C GLN A 5 7.99 25.68 10.55
N ASN A 6 6.91 25.88 9.79
CA ASN A 6 5.63 25.22 10.04
C ASN A 6 5.75 23.73 9.71
N MET A 7 6.24 22.95 10.67
CA MET A 7 6.14 21.50 10.68
C MET A 7 4.70 21.15 11.10
N TYR A 8 3.82 20.94 10.13
CA TYR A 8 2.44 20.54 10.36
C TYR A 8 2.39 19.20 11.11
N TYR A 9 2.16 19.25 12.42
CA TYR A 9 1.74 18.11 13.22
C TYR A 9 0.37 17.66 12.71
N ILE A 10 0.33 16.53 12.02
CA ILE A 10 -0.93 15.88 11.62
C ILE A 10 -1.48 15.18 12.87
N PRO A 11 -2.66 15.58 13.38
CA PRO A 11 -3.31 14.93 14.50
C PRO A 11 -3.49 13.42 14.28
N LEU A 12 -3.35 12.62 15.34
CA LEU A 12 -3.41 11.15 15.30
C LEU A 12 -4.71 10.62 14.66
N TYR A 13 -5.85 11.28 14.88
CA TYR A 13 -7.15 10.89 14.28
C TYR A 13 -7.23 11.10 12.76
N LEU A 14 -6.39 11.94 12.17
CA LEU A 14 -6.30 12.06 10.72
C LEU A 14 -5.37 10.99 10.12
N ARG A 15 -4.54 10.30 10.90
CA ARG A 15 -3.68 9.20 10.37
C ARG A 15 -4.52 8.09 9.77
N ASP A 16 -5.71 7.83 10.32
CA ASP A 16 -6.65 6.82 9.80
C ASP A 16 -7.28 7.17 8.44
N LEU A 17 -7.24 8.45 8.06
CA LEU A 17 -7.62 8.86 6.70
C LEU A 17 -6.48 8.63 5.70
N PHE A 18 -5.25 8.43 6.16
CA PHE A 18 -4.07 8.40 5.31
C PHE A 18 -3.42 7.01 5.29
N GLN A 19 -4.22 5.99 5.03
CA GLN A 19 -3.77 4.61 4.85
C GLN A 19 -4.69 3.85 3.90
N TRP A 20 -4.36 2.59 3.61
CA TRP A 20 -5.24 1.70 2.87
C TRP A 20 -6.60 1.60 3.56
N ARG A 21 -7.68 1.75 2.80
CA ARG A 21 -9.04 1.69 3.33
C ARG A 21 -9.79 0.51 2.76
N LEU A 22 -10.48 -0.22 3.63
CA LEU A 22 -11.45 -1.22 3.22
C LEU A 22 -12.68 -0.51 2.65
N GLN A 23 -13.04 -0.86 1.42
CA GLN A 23 -14.15 -0.30 0.67
C GLN A 23 -14.99 -1.43 0.07
N THR A 24 -16.25 -1.14 -0.24
CA THR A 24 -17.07 -2.05 -1.05
C THR A 24 -17.00 -1.60 -2.50
N HIS A 25 -16.59 -2.49 -3.40
CA HIS A 25 -16.54 -2.17 -4.82
C HIS A 25 -17.97 -1.95 -5.34
N PRO A 26 -18.28 -0.80 -5.97
CA PRO A 26 -19.66 -0.42 -6.28
C PRO A 26 -20.35 -1.39 -7.23
N LEU A 27 -19.62 -1.96 -8.20
CA LEU A 27 -20.18 -2.88 -9.20
C LEU A 27 -20.07 -4.37 -8.84
N LEU A 28 -19.01 -4.78 -8.13
CA LEU A 28 -18.71 -6.19 -7.87
C LEU A 28 -19.27 -6.67 -6.52
N GLN A 29 -19.75 -5.75 -5.67
CA GLN A 29 -20.21 -6.02 -4.30
C GLN A 29 -19.20 -6.78 -3.43
N ARG A 30 -17.90 -6.72 -3.78
CA ARG A 30 -16.80 -7.34 -3.05
C ARG A 30 -16.07 -6.31 -2.19
N LYS A 31 -15.43 -6.79 -1.13
CA LYS A 31 -14.51 -5.97 -0.34
C LYS A 31 -13.19 -5.78 -1.10
N VAL A 32 -12.74 -4.54 -1.17
CA VAL A 32 -11.51 -4.13 -1.83
C VAL A 32 -10.75 -3.16 -0.94
N TYR A 33 -9.42 -3.14 -1.07
CA TYR A 33 -8.60 -2.14 -0.41
C TYR A 33 -8.19 -1.07 -1.41
N GLY A 34 -8.36 0.20 -1.03
CA GLY A 34 -8.02 1.36 -1.87
C GLY A 34 -7.15 2.37 -1.14
N VAL A 35 -6.20 2.98 -1.86
CA VAL A 35 -5.39 4.11 -1.39
C VAL A 35 -5.15 5.09 -2.54
N CYS A 36 -5.28 6.39 -2.28
CA CYS A 36 -5.03 7.44 -3.28
C CYS A 36 -4.54 8.73 -2.58
N GLN A 37 -3.23 8.79 -2.31
CA GLN A 37 -2.58 9.93 -1.61
C GLN A 37 -1.60 10.67 -2.53
N VAL A 38 -2.03 10.95 -3.76
CA VAL A 38 -1.16 11.45 -4.84
C VAL A 38 -0.63 12.87 -4.65
N LEU A 39 -1.24 13.66 -3.74
CA LEU A 39 -0.82 15.03 -3.43
C LEU A 39 0.27 15.12 -2.35
N ARG A 40 0.64 13.99 -1.73
CA ARG A 40 1.64 13.96 -0.65
C ARG A 40 3.02 13.63 -1.18
N LYS A 41 4.02 14.32 -0.62
CA LYS A 41 5.44 14.07 -0.89
C LYS A 41 5.94 12.74 -0.34
N TYR A 42 5.44 12.33 0.82
CA TYR A 42 5.86 11.10 1.50
C TYR A 42 4.67 10.16 1.64
N ASN A 43 4.72 9.06 0.89
CA ASN A 43 3.73 8.00 0.90
C ASN A 43 4.43 6.67 1.22
N ASP A 44 4.22 6.15 2.42
CA ASP A 44 4.70 4.83 2.86
C ASP A 44 3.52 4.06 3.44
N ASN A 45 2.56 3.71 2.56
CA ASN A 45 1.31 3.08 2.96
C ASN A 45 1.41 1.56 2.80
N TRP A 46 1.57 0.82 3.90
CA TRP A 46 1.57 -0.64 3.87
C TRP A 46 0.18 -1.22 4.12
N LEU A 47 -0.12 -2.33 3.42
CA LEU A 47 -1.28 -3.18 3.68
C LEU A 47 -0.75 -4.59 3.95
N PHE A 48 -1.05 -5.12 5.12
CA PHE A 48 -0.69 -6.48 5.49
C PHE A 48 -1.90 -7.39 5.29
N GLY A 49 -1.67 -8.51 4.60
CA GLY A 49 -2.63 -9.59 4.50
C GLY A 49 -2.73 -10.38 5.81
N PRO A 50 -3.66 -11.33 5.90
CA PRO A 50 -3.68 -12.28 7.00
C PRO A 50 -2.39 -13.11 7.01
N ILE A 51 -1.98 -13.54 8.21
CA ILE A 51 -0.92 -14.54 8.36
C ILE A 51 -1.44 -15.86 7.77
N LEU A 52 -0.63 -16.49 6.93
CA LEU A 52 -0.95 -17.75 6.27
C LEU A 52 -0.07 -18.86 6.87
N GLU A 53 -0.68 -19.82 7.55
CA GLU A 53 0.01 -21.03 7.98
C GLU A 53 0.31 -21.92 6.77
N LEU A 54 1.59 -22.17 6.49
CA LEU A 54 1.99 -22.99 5.34
C LEU A 54 1.72 -24.48 5.53
N ARG A 55 1.80 -24.97 6.77
CA ARG A 55 1.64 -26.41 7.09
C ARG A 55 2.52 -27.26 6.17
N GLU A 56 1.94 -28.15 5.37
CA GLU A 56 2.65 -29.03 4.43
C GLU A 56 2.80 -28.42 3.01
N ALA A 57 2.34 -27.18 2.79
CA ALA A 57 2.42 -26.55 1.48
C ALA A 57 3.86 -26.16 1.14
N VAL A 58 4.36 -26.71 0.03
CA VAL A 58 5.69 -26.39 -0.53
C VAL A 58 5.67 -25.26 -1.57
N LEU A 59 4.47 -24.84 -2.00
CA LEU A 59 4.27 -23.81 -3.01
C LEU A 59 3.06 -22.95 -2.67
N ILE A 60 3.22 -21.62 -2.74
CA ILE A 60 2.15 -20.64 -2.60
C ILE A 60 1.98 -19.92 -3.93
N THR A 61 0.74 -19.83 -4.40
CA THR A 61 0.39 -18.98 -5.55
C THR A 61 -0.43 -17.79 -5.05
N ILE A 62 0.02 -16.58 -5.35
CA ILE A 62 -0.65 -15.33 -4.97
C ILE A 62 -1.20 -14.68 -6.25
N GLU A 63 -2.52 -14.61 -6.36
CA GLU A 63 -3.20 -13.90 -7.45
C GLU A 63 -3.71 -12.55 -6.95
N ILE A 64 -3.32 -11.48 -7.65
CA ILE A 64 -3.73 -10.11 -7.31
C ILE A 64 -4.36 -9.47 -8.53
N THR A 65 -5.64 -9.15 -8.42
CA THR A 65 -6.37 -8.30 -9.35
C THR A 65 -6.42 -6.89 -8.78
N PHE A 66 -5.90 -5.92 -9.53
CA PHE A 66 -5.86 -4.52 -9.08
C PHE A 66 -6.19 -3.57 -10.24
N THR A 67 -6.67 -2.38 -9.88
CA THR A 67 -6.86 -1.26 -10.80
C THR A 67 -6.05 -0.07 -10.30
N MET A 68 -5.49 0.69 -11.23
CA MET A 68 -4.69 1.88 -10.92
C MET A 68 -5.09 3.00 -11.86
N ARG A 69 -5.33 4.19 -11.30
CA ARG A 69 -5.64 5.38 -12.08
C ARG A 69 -4.33 6.02 -12.55
N ARG A 70 -4.27 6.46 -13.81
CA ARG A 70 -3.10 7.20 -14.30
C ARG A 70 -2.98 8.54 -13.61
N CYS A 71 -1.76 8.95 -13.28
CA CYS A 71 -1.45 10.29 -12.77
C CYS A 71 -1.93 11.36 -13.76
N ALA A 72 -1.77 11.11 -15.06
CA ALA A 72 -2.24 12.01 -16.12
C ALA A 72 -3.78 12.16 -16.17
N GLU A 73 -4.54 11.23 -15.59
CA GLU A 73 -6.00 11.30 -15.52
C GLU A 73 -6.50 12.04 -14.26
N HIS A 74 -5.61 12.57 -13.43
CA HIS A 74 -6.00 13.39 -12.28
C HIS A 74 -6.56 14.75 -12.74
N PRO A 75 -7.53 15.35 -12.03
CA PRO A 75 -8.09 16.65 -12.41
C PRO A 75 -7.06 17.78 -12.50
N ASP A 76 -5.97 17.67 -11.73
CA ASP A 76 -4.83 18.58 -11.77
C ASP A 76 -3.53 17.75 -11.78
N PRO A 77 -3.03 17.34 -12.97
CA PRO A 77 -1.80 16.57 -13.07
C PRO A 77 -0.54 17.36 -12.69
N ALA A 78 -0.57 18.69 -12.85
CA ALA A 78 0.58 19.55 -12.54
C ALA A 78 0.87 19.61 -11.04
N ALA A 79 -0.17 19.49 -10.20
CA ALA A 79 -0.02 19.35 -8.75
C ALA A 79 0.54 17.99 -8.30
N LEU A 80 0.62 16.99 -9.19
CA LEU A 80 1.02 15.61 -8.85
C LEU A 80 2.52 15.34 -8.97
N GLY A 81 3.35 16.14 -8.28
CA GLY A 81 4.81 15.96 -8.30
C GLY A 81 5.33 14.64 -7.70
N HIS A 82 4.47 13.86 -7.05
CA HIS A 82 4.82 12.65 -6.29
C HIS A 82 3.87 11.47 -6.57
N CYS A 83 3.14 11.51 -7.68
CA CYS A 83 2.26 10.42 -8.06
C CYS A 83 3.07 9.23 -8.61
N HIS A 84 2.71 8.03 -8.16
CA HIS A 84 3.35 6.79 -8.59
C HIS A 84 2.30 5.84 -9.19
N GLU A 85 2.63 5.25 -10.34
CA GLU A 85 1.81 4.27 -11.04
C GLU A 85 2.39 2.85 -10.87
N ALA A 86 2.77 2.51 -9.64
CA ALA A 86 3.35 1.22 -9.28
C ALA A 86 2.87 0.74 -7.90
N LEU A 87 2.66 -0.56 -7.77
CA LEU A 87 2.35 -1.26 -6.54
C LEU A 87 3.45 -2.27 -6.25
N GLN A 88 4.00 -2.28 -5.04
CA GLN A 88 4.96 -3.30 -4.62
C GLN A 88 4.24 -4.34 -3.74
N ILE A 89 4.50 -5.61 -4.03
CA ILE A 89 4.04 -6.75 -3.24
C ILE A 89 5.27 -7.42 -2.66
N SER A 90 5.25 -7.64 -1.35
CA SER A 90 6.33 -8.32 -0.63
C SER A 90 5.74 -9.48 0.16
N VAL A 91 6.42 -10.63 0.10
CA VAL A 91 6.08 -11.84 0.86
C VAL A 91 7.16 -12.06 1.91
N PHE A 92 6.73 -12.26 3.14
CA PHE A 92 7.59 -12.48 4.29
C PHE A 92 7.28 -13.84 4.88
N GLN A 93 8.31 -14.54 5.36
CA GLN A 93 8.16 -15.74 6.17
C GLN A 93 8.66 -15.42 7.57
N ALA A 94 7.92 -15.90 8.55
CA ALA A 94 8.20 -15.75 9.96
C ALA A 94 7.75 -17.01 10.68
N ASP A 95 8.47 -17.37 11.74
CA ASP A 95 8.05 -18.44 12.64
C ASP A 95 6.88 -17.93 13.52
N ASP A 96 6.09 -18.85 14.08
CA ASP A 96 4.83 -18.57 14.78
C ASP A 96 4.94 -17.47 15.86
N ILE A 97 6.06 -17.44 16.59
CA ILE A 97 6.34 -16.47 17.66
C ILE A 97 6.41 -15.02 17.13
N VAL A 98 6.95 -14.84 15.92
CA VAL A 98 7.10 -13.53 15.28
C VAL A 98 5.80 -13.09 14.62
N ALA A 99 5.05 -14.03 14.05
CA ALA A 99 3.75 -13.77 13.45
C ALA A 99 2.72 -13.26 14.47
N ASP A 100 2.64 -13.89 15.64
CA ASP A 100 1.71 -13.50 16.73
C ASP A 100 1.98 -12.10 17.31
N ARG A 101 3.22 -11.62 17.18
CA ARG A 101 3.66 -10.31 17.69
C ARG A 101 3.75 -9.25 16.59
N PHE A 102 3.34 -9.60 15.37
CA PHE A 102 3.51 -8.73 14.23
C PHE A 102 2.68 -7.44 14.37
N ASN A 103 3.35 -6.30 14.26
CA ASN A 103 2.75 -4.98 14.19
C ASN A 103 3.37 -4.19 13.02
N TYR A 104 2.67 -3.20 12.48
CA TYR A 104 3.13 -2.28 11.44
C TYR A 104 4.56 -1.76 11.66
N SER A 105 4.94 -1.45 12.90
CA SER A 105 6.29 -0.97 13.23
C SER A 105 7.38 -2.03 13.08
N SER A 106 7.06 -3.31 13.23
CA SER A 106 8.00 -4.43 13.06
C SER A 106 8.34 -4.72 11.59
N ARG A 107 7.69 -4.05 10.62
CA ARG A 107 7.96 -4.25 9.19
C ARG A 107 9.41 -3.99 8.78
N TYR A 108 10.14 -3.16 9.53
CA TYR A 108 11.54 -2.87 9.26
C TYR A 108 12.50 -4.01 9.63
N GLU A 109 12.02 -4.96 10.43
CA GLU A 109 12.80 -6.14 10.87
C GLU A 109 12.55 -7.35 9.97
N LEU A 110 11.52 -7.30 9.12
CA LEU A 110 11.19 -8.37 8.21
C LEU A 110 12.02 -8.29 6.92
N VAL A 111 12.67 -9.40 6.58
CA VAL A 111 13.35 -9.57 5.30
C VAL A 111 12.38 -10.25 4.31
N PRO A 112 12.05 -9.63 3.18
CA PRO A 112 11.13 -10.23 2.22
C PRO A 112 11.80 -11.42 1.52
N LEU A 113 11.09 -12.55 1.45
CA LEU A 113 11.47 -13.69 0.61
C LEU A 113 11.30 -13.36 -0.87
N PHE A 114 10.28 -12.57 -1.17
CA PHE A 114 9.94 -12.20 -2.54
C PHE A 114 9.39 -10.78 -2.56
N THR A 115 9.83 -10.00 -3.53
CA THR A 115 9.31 -8.66 -3.79
C THR A 115 9.05 -8.50 -5.28
N LYS A 116 7.86 -8.01 -5.64
CA LYS A 116 7.47 -7.72 -7.02
C LYS A 116 6.82 -6.36 -7.14
N THR A 117 7.32 -5.57 -8.08
CA THR A 117 6.67 -4.33 -8.50
C THR A 117 5.72 -4.62 -9.68
N LEU A 118 4.46 -4.22 -9.52
CA LEU A 118 3.43 -4.23 -10.54
C LEU A 118 3.20 -2.79 -11.02
N GLY A 119 3.51 -2.51 -12.28
CA GLY A 119 3.18 -1.24 -12.92
C GLY A 119 1.86 -1.33 -13.67
N MET A 120 1.35 -0.19 -14.11
CA MET A 120 0.26 -0.16 -15.10
C MET A 120 0.69 -0.85 -16.40
N LYS A 121 -0.07 -1.86 -16.81
CA LYS A 121 0.01 -2.36 -18.18
C LYS A 121 -0.84 -1.46 -19.06
N SER A 122 -0.21 -0.74 -19.98
CA SER A 122 -0.92 0.03 -21.01
C SER A 122 -1.66 -0.95 -21.92
N VAL A 123 -2.99 -1.00 -21.78
CA VAL A 123 -3.84 -1.64 -22.78
C VAL A 123 -3.97 -0.63 -23.92
N ARG A 124 -3.09 -0.75 -24.93
CA ARG A 124 -3.31 -0.06 -26.21
C ARG A 124 -4.62 -0.61 -26.78
N LYS A 125 -5.64 0.26 -26.86
CA LYS A 125 -6.82 0.01 -27.67
C LYS A 125 -6.45 0.08 -29.14
#